data_AF-A0A1L7TZ93-F1
#
_entry.id   AF-A0A1L7TZ93-F1
#
_cell.length_a   1.000
_cell.length_b   1.000
_cell.length_c   1.000
_cell.angle_alpha   90.00
_cell.angle_beta   90.00
_cell.angle_gamma   90.00
#
_symmetry.space_group_name_H-M   'P 1'
#
loop_
_entity.id
_entity.type
_entity.pdbx_description
1 polymer ?
#
loop_
_entity_poly.entity_id
_entity_poly.type
_entity_poly.pdbx_seq_one_letter_code
_entity_poly.pdbx_strand_id
1 'polypeptide(L)'
;MTNNSAKATQNGTGRRARPPSSNSTRSYWHRDPSDRLLGHRTTEELPTTADVVVIGSGITGTFAARELVTGGRSVLMLEAREACWGATGRILTKYYQNGGHCQPAVWDAPADVARFELGTFDLIASLVAKYNIPCDWQVIGGVHPIFSEEVLGAVKQQMERLQKYPDLQDRAILIQDKDELARKHVPEAIAAVFQPNAAKCWPYKLVAWILESLLDQHDASMFNLQTSTLVDRIEGGQLSWSLHTKRGQVQARHVLLATNAYTSHLVPGMSGLITPVRGQVCALEPPAGTTQLPHSYVWMKGADHQYLIHRGPEDTQDRSARSADRSIIFGGERLAERLDGEEGVCNDDEINPIISQALHRCVSDALMLPLENGNGVEAQVLDAKYEWTGIMGYSSDGGPWVGRLQGSLIGNSSDEGGSGAEDTGLWISAGYTGHGMPVAARCGAAVAEMILGRQGGIQVPGAWGVSEERAAAARGLAIPQTLRELLNELPAE
;
A
#
# COMPACT_ATOMS: atom_id res chain seq x y z
N MET A 1 38.10 12.99 28.85
CA MET A 1 36.74 13.30 28.38
C MET A 1 36.56 12.70 27.00
N THR A 2 35.94 11.52 26.93
CA THR A 2 35.31 10.95 25.73
C THR A 2 34.56 9.71 26.21
N ASN A 3 33.26 9.89 26.48
CA ASN A 3 32.36 8.79 26.86
C ASN A 3 32.07 7.96 25.60
N ASN A 4 32.64 6.76 25.56
CA ASN A 4 32.32 5.76 24.55
C ASN A 4 31.03 5.04 25.02
N SER A 5 29.87 5.52 24.58
CA SER A 5 28.61 4.82 24.80
C SER A 5 28.55 3.60 23.87
N ALA A 6 28.79 2.42 24.43
CA ALA A 6 28.54 1.15 23.78
C ALA A 6 27.08 1.07 23.33
N LYS A 7 26.84 1.15 22.02
CA LYS A 7 25.59 0.68 21.41
C LYS A 7 25.63 -0.84 21.46
N ALA A 8 24.83 -1.42 22.35
CA ALA A 8 24.59 -2.84 22.42
C ALA A 8 23.98 -3.32 21.10
N THR A 9 24.74 -4.13 20.36
CA THR A 9 24.23 -5.05 19.34
C THR A 9 23.43 -6.14 20.04
N GLN A 10 22.10 -6.03 20.05
CA GLN A 10 21.20 -7.13 20.43
C GLN A 10 20.72 -7.82 19.16
N ASN A 11 21.16 -9.07 18.98
CA ASN A 11 20.67 -10.01 18.00
C ASN A 11 19.21 -10.40 18.28
N GLY A 12 18.35 -10.40 17.25
CA GLY A 12 17.38 -11.49 17.05
C GLY A 12 15.91 -11.33 17.48
N THR A 13 15.37 -10.14 17.78
CA THR A 13 13.91 -9.95 17.87
C THR A 13 13.49 -8.67 17.13
N GLY A 14 12.61 -8.80 16.13
CA GLY A 14 12.09 -7.66 15.37
C GLY A 14 11.43 -6.66 16.32
N ARG A 15 11.79 -5.37 16.23
CA ARG A 15 11.25 -4.35 17.13
C ARG A 15 9.75 -4.20 16.90
N ARG A 16 8.98 -4.22 17.99
CA ARG A 16 7.55 -3.94 17.99
C ARG A 16 7.27 -2.53 17.42
N ALA A 17 6.27 -2.41 16.56
CA ALA A 17 5.86 -1.12 16.04
C ALA A 17 5.37 -0.19 17.15
N ARG A 18 5.66 1.10 16.98
CA ARG A 18 5.08 2.18 17.78
C ARG A 18 3.83 2.72 17.09
N PRO A 19 2.88 3.33 17.82
CA PRO A 19 1.74 3.98 17.19
C PRO A 19 2.21 5.12 16.26
N PRO A 20 1.40 5.52 15.26
CA PRO A 20 1.73 6.63 14.39
C PRO A 20 1.97 7.92 15.19
N SER A 21 2.88 8.76 14.72
CA SER A 21 3.08 10.12 15.23
C SER A 21 1.80 10.94 15.06
N SER A 22 1.54 11.84 16.01
CA SER A 22 0.40 12.77 15.93
C SER A 22 0.55 13.77 14.79
N ASN A 23 1.80 14.11 14.45
CA ASN A 23 2.16 14.93 13.30
C ASN A 23 2.52 14.02 12.12
N SER A 24 2.48 14.59 10.92
CA SER A 24 2.87 13.90 9.70
C SER A 24 3.32 14.92 8.66
N THR A 25 4.26 14.56 7.79
CA THR A 25 4.63 15.36 6.61
C THR A 25 3.41 15.59 5.70
N ARG A 26 3.46 16.64 4.86
CA ARG A 26 2.32 17.05 4.02
C ARG A 26 2.28 16.24 2.73
N SER A 27 1.42 15.22 2.69
CA SER A 27 1.25 14.44 1.46
C SER A 27 0.51 15.23 0.38
N TYR A 28 0.99 15.08 -0.85
CA TYR A 28 0.31 15.54 -2.06
C TYR A 28 -1.15 15.05 -2.13
N TRP A 29 -1.43 13.81 -1.73
CA TRP A 29 -2.77 13.22 -1.81
C TRP A 29 -3.77 13.80 -0.80
N HIS A 30 -3.29 14.51 0.21
CA HIS A 30 -4.09 15.19 1.21
C HIS A 30 -4.25 16.69 0.94
N ARG A 31 -3.82 17.17 -0.25
CA ARG A 31 -3.94 18.60 -0.60
C ARG A 31 -5.39 19.08 -0.77
N ASP A 32 -6.28 18.16 -1.14
CA ASP A 32 -7.73 18.38 -1.26
C ASP A 32 -8.46 17.43 -0.29
N PRO A 33 -8.39 17.67 1.03
CA PRO A 33 -9.05 16.79 2.00
C PRO A 33 -10.58 16.96 1.93
N SER A 34 -11.32 15.94 2.35
CA SER A 34 -12.77 16.02 2.49
C SER A 34 -13.14 16.86 3.71
N ASP A 35 -13.94 17.91 3.49
CA ASP A 35 -14.48 18.76 4.56
C ASP A 35 -15.35 17.98 5.56
N ARG A 36 -16.00 16.91 5.09
CA ARG A 36 -16.86 16.07 5.95
C ARG A 36 -16.06 15.13 6.82
N LEU A 37 -14.97 14.55 6.31
CA LEU A 37 -14.20 13.53 7.02
C LEU A 37 -13.17 14.10 7.98
N LEU A 38 -12.74 15.36 7.79
CA LEU A 38 -11.82 16.04 8.70
C LEU A 38 -12.42 16.19 10.09
N GLY A 39 -11.75 15.63 11.09
CA GLY A 39 -12.21 15.62 12.48
C GLY A 39 -13.50 14.82 12.68
N HIS A 40 -13.90 13.97 11.72
CA HIS A 40 -15.20 13.32 11.73
C HIS A 40 -15.36 12.34 12.89
N ARG A 41 -16.47 12.52 13.60
CA ARG A 41 -16.97 11.58 14.59
C ARG A 41 -18.45 11.40 14.34
N THR A 42 -18.84 10.17 14.02
CA THR A 42 -20.25 9.88 13.70
C THR A 42 -21.14 10.06 14.93
N THR A 43 -20.60 9.76 16.12
CA THR A 43 -21.20 10.05 17.43
C THR A 43 -20.21 10.80 18.30
N GLU A 44 -20.69 11.71 19.15
CA GLU A 44 -19.87 12.49 20.09
C GLU A 44 -19.11 11.56 21.05
N GLU A 45 -19.83 10.62 21.66
CA GLU A 45 -19.29 9.59 22.51
C GLU A 45 -18.91 8.34 21.72
N LEU A 46 -17.86 7.67 22.19
CA LEU A 46 -17.42 6.39 21.64
C LEU A 46 -18.45 5.29 22.01
N PRO A 47 -18.99 4.53 21.04
CA PRO A 47 -19.88 3.42 21.35
C PRO A 47 -19.19 2.40 22.26
N THR A 48 -19.90 1.89 23.27
CA THR A 48 -19.33 0.92 24.22
C THR A 48 -19.32 -0.50 23.69
N THR A 49 -20.14 -0.79 22.67
CA THR A 49 -20.22 -2.11 22.02
C THR A 49 -20.36 -1.94 20.50
N ALA A 50 -19.87 -2.94 19.76
CA ALA A 50 -20.06 -3.06 18.31
C ALA A 50 -20.06 -4.55 17.92
N ASP A 51 -20.70 -4.92 16.80
CA ASP A 51 -20.59 -6.29 16.27
C ASP A 51 -19.18 -6.51 15.70
N VAL A 52 -18.78 -5.63 14.77
CA VAL A 52 -17.45 -5.64 14.15
C VAL A 52 -16.74 -4.31 14.38
N VAL A 53 -15.51 -4.35 14.88
CA VAL A 53 -14.62 -3.19 14.90
C VAL A 53 -13.54 -3.34 13.82
N VAL A 54 -13.41 -2.32 12.97
CA VAL A 54 -12.34 -2.20 11.97
C VAL A 54 -11.35 -1.15 12.45
N ILE A 55 -10.08 -1.53 12.63
CA ILE A 55 -9.03 -0.60 13.06
C ILE A 55 -8.20 -0.19 11.85
N GLY A 56 -8.27 1.10 11.50
CA GLY A 56 -7.61 1.70 10.35
C GLY A 56 -8.60 1.99 9.20
N SER A 57 -8.62 3.25 8.77
CA SER A 57 -9.53 3.76 7.72
C SER A 57 -8.89 3.82 6.33
N GLY A 58 -7.76 3.12 6.13
CA GLY A 58 -7.14 2.98 4.81
C GLY A 58 -8.01 2.18 3.83
N ILE A 59 -7.46 1.89 2.65
CA ILE A 59 -8.17 1.14 1.59
C ILE A 59 -8.70 -0.22 2.09
N THR A 60 -7.91 -0.96 2.86
CA THR A 60 -8.29 -2.25 3.44
C THR A 60 -9.52 -2.15 4.34
N GLY A 61 -9.46 -1.25 5.34
CA GLY A 61 -10.54 -1.11 6.31
C GLY A 61 -11.81 -0.55 5.67
N THR A 62 -11.68 0.35 4.71
CA THR A 62 -12.79 0.95 3.97
C THR A 62 -13.53 -0.08 3.12
N PHE A 63 -12.81 -0.90 2.34
CA PHE A 63 -13.43 -1.96 1.54
C PHE A 63 -14.02 -3.07 2.43
N ALA A 64 -13.36 -3.41 3.54
CA ALA A 64 -13.92 -4.34 4.51
C ALA A 64 -15.23 -3.82 5.12
N ALA A 65 -15.25 -2.56 5.58
CA ALA A 65 -16.45 -1.94 6.16
C ALA A 65 -17.60 -1.89 5.15
N ARG A 66 -17.32 -1.54 3.89
CA ARG A 66 -18.32 -1.57 2.81
C ARG A 66 -18.96 -2.96 2.66
N GLU A 67 -18.15 -4.01 2.60
CA GLU A 67 -18.66 -5.39 2.45
C GLU A 67 -19.42 -5.86 3.70
N LEU A 68 -18.92 -5.55 4.90
CA LEU A 68 -19.57 -5.88 6.17
C LEU A 68 -20.95 -5.22 6.32
N VAL A 69 -21.02 -3.91 6.07
CA VAL A 69 -22.27 -3.14 6.14
C VAL A 69 -23.27 -3.62 5.07
N THR A 70 -22.80 -3.87 3.84
CA THR A 70 -23.63 -4.48 2.79
C THR A 70 -24.12 -5.87 3.18
N GLY A 71 -23.32 -6.63 3.94
CA GLY A 71 -23.68 -7.91 4.54
C GLY A 71 -24.60 -7.83 5.76
N GLY A 72 -25.04 -6.63 6.15
CA GLY A 72 -25.97 -6.41 7.26
C GLY A 72 -25.32 -6.37 8.65
N ARG A 73 -23.99 -6.20 8.74
CA ARG A 73 -23.27 -6.10 10.02
C ARG A 73 -23.05 -4.65 10.42
N SER A 74 -23.24 -4.35 11.71
CA SER A 74 -22.87 -3.04 12.26
C SER A 74 -21.36 -2.91 12.40
N VAL A 75 -20.78 -1.82 11.90
CA VAL A 75 -19.34 -1.59 11.89
C VAL A 75 -18.98 -0.31 12.62
N LEU A 76 -18.10 -0.43 13.61
CA LEU A 76 -17.37 0.69 14.19
C LEU A 76 -15.96 0.74 13.59
N MET A 77 -15.61 1.83 12.91
CA MET A 77 -14.30 2.08 12.36
C MET A 77 -13.52 3.07 13.23
N LEU A 78 -12.35 2.66 13.70
CA LEU A 78 -11.47 3.48 14.54
C LEU A 78 -10.21 3.87 13.77
N GLU A 79 -9.95 5.17 13.69
CA GLU A 79 -8.77 5.73 13.03
C GLU A 79 -7.97 6.59 14.01
N ALA A 80 -6.66 6.35 14.09
CA ALA A 80 -5.77 7.00 15.04
C ALA A 80 -5.57 8.49 14.73
N ARG A 81 -5.59 8.85 13.44
CA ARG A 81 -5.46 10.23 12.93
C ARG A 81 -6.73 10.64 12.20
N GLU A 82 -6.62 11.27 11.05
CA GLU A 82 -7.75 11.57 10.16
C GLU A 82 -8.08 10.38 9.25
N ALA A 83 -9.28 10.40 8.65
CA ALA A 83 -9.69 9.36 7.70
C ALA A 83 -8.66 9.22 6.56
N CYS A 84 -8.25 7.99 6.26
CA CYS A 84 -7.25 7.67 5.23
C CYS A 84 -5.92 8.44 5.35
N TRP A 85 -5.46 8.71 6.58
CA TRP A 85 -4.21 9.44 6.84
C TRP A 85 -2.96 8.55 6.98
N GLY A 86 -3.11 7.23 6.83
CA GLY A 86 -2.01 6.26 6.84
C GLY A 86 -1.39 6.04 5.46
N ALA A 87 -0.83 4.84 5.23
CA ALA A 87 -0.11 4.47 4.02
C ALA A 87 -0.86 4.78 2.72
N THR A 88 -2.15 4.45 2.64
CA THR A 88 -2.99 4.65 1.44
C THR A 88 -2.99 6.09 0.94
N GLY A 89 -3.08 7.07 1.85
CA GLY A 89 -3.08 8.48 1.51
C GLY A 89 -1.68 9.07 1.38
N ARG A 90 -0.61 8.27 1.40
CA ARG A 90 0.77 8.76 1.50
C ARG A 90 1.70 8.06 0.52
N ILE A 91 2.13 6.84 0.82
CA ILE A 91 3.38 6.27 0.29
C ILE A 91 3.14 5.21 -0.77
N LEU A 92 3.88 5.28 -1.90
CA LEU A 92 4.01 4.26 -2.96
C LEU A 92 5.39 3.60 -2.75
N THR A 93 5.59 2.29 -2.63
CA THR A 93 6.86 1.60 -3.06
C THR A 93 6.83 0.08 -2.77
N LYS A 94 7.22 -0.80 -3.69
CA LYS A 94 8.31 -1.82 -3.60
C LYS A 94 8.20 -2.75 -4.80
N TYR A 95 7.00 -3.22 -5.13
CA TYR A 95 6.74 -3.90 -6.40
C TYR A 95 5.78 -3.07 -7.24
N TYR A 96 4.65 -2.65 -6.68
CA TYR A 96 3.77 -1.65 -7.30
C TYR A 96 2.91 -0.95 -6.25
N GLN A 97 3.14 0.34 -6.06
CA GLN A 97 2.11 1.34 -5.86
C GLN A 97 1.18 1.30 -4.62
N ASN A 98 1.22 2.40 -3.89
CA ASN A 98 0.26 2.90 -2.92
C ASN A 98 0.30 4.44 -2.99
N GLY A 99 -0.72 5.19 -3.35
CA GLY A 99 -0.50 6.64 -3.64
C GLY A 99 -0.48 6.95 -5.14
N GLY A 100 -1.33 6.26 -5.90
CA GLY A 100 -1.85 6.82 -7.13
C GLY A 100 -1.51 6.09 -8.41
N HIS A 101 -0.90 4.91 -8.34
CA HIS A 101 -1.04 3.93 -9.43
C HIS A 101 -1.59 2.60 -8.91
N CYS A 102 -2.18 1.82 -9.80
CA CYS A 102 -2.71 0.48 -9.57
C CYS A 102 -2.35 -0.38 -10.78
N GLN A 103 -1.37 -1.25 -10.59
CA GLN A 103 -0.75 -2.09 -11.61
C GLN A 103 -0.49 -3.46 -10.98
N PRO A 104 -1.27 -4.46 -11.39
CA PRO A 104 -1.03 -5.85 -11.04
C PRO A 104 0.36 -6.34 -11.47
N ALA A 105 1.02 -7.16 -10.67
CA ALA A 105 2.28 -7.84 -10.93
C ALA A 105 2.07 -9.08 -11.83
N VAL A 106 1.53 -8.89 -13.03
CA VAL A 106 0.99 -10.01 -13.83
C VAL A 106 2.08 -10.97 -14.30
N TRP A 107 3.25 -10.44 -14.66
CA TRP A 107 4.33 -11.22 -15.24
C TRP A 107 5.37 -11.65 -14.19
N ASP A 108 5.53 -10.91 -13.10
CA ASP A 108 6.53 -11.11 -12.05
C ASP A 108 6.00 -11.77 -10.77
N ALA A 109 4.69 -12.03 -10.65
CA ALA A 109 4.09 -12.77 -9.54
C ALA A 109 3.57 -14.17 -9.92
N PRO A 110 3.39 -15.09 -8.94
CA PRO A 110 2.70 -16.37 -9.15
C PRO A 110 1.30 -16.18 -9.75
N ALA A 111 0.82 -17.18 -10.50
CA ALA A 111 -0.39 -17.02 -11.31
C ALA A 111 -1.68 -16.78 -10.49
N ASP A 112 -1.78 -17.34 -9.28
CA ASP A 112 -2.88 -17.08 -8.36
C ASP A 112 -2.86 -15.64 -7.81
N VAL A 113 -1.67 -15.13 -7.48
CA VAL A 113 -1.44 -13.73 -7.11
C VAL A 113 -1.80 -12.78 -8.26
N ALA A 114 -1.30 -13.05 -9.48
CA ALA A 114 -1.61 -12.25 -10.67
C ALA A 114 -3.12 -12.16 -10.94
N ARG A 115 -3.85 -13.28 -10.82
CA ARG A 115 -5.32 -13.30 -10.93
C ARG A 115 -6.01 -12.52 -9.82
N PHE A 116 -5.50 -12.62 -8.60
CA PHE A 116 -6.04 -11.87 -7.47
C PHE A 116 -5.92 -10.36 -7.72
N GLU A 117 -4.76 -9.92 -8.18
CA GLU A 117 -4.48 -8.52 -8.43
C GLU A 117 -5.25 -7.94 -9.61
N LEU A 118 -5.35 -8.69 -10.73
CA LEU A 118 -6.21 -8.33 -11.85
C LEU A 118 -7.67 -8.17 -11.41
N GLY A 119 -8.19 -9.09 -10.59
CA GLY A 119 -9.55 -8.93 -10.09
C GLY A 119 -9.71 -7.75 -9.13
N THR A 120 -8.65 -7.32 -8.41
CA THR A 120 -8.71 -6.08 -7.61
C THR A 120 -8.77 -4.85 -8.51
N PHE A 121 -7.94 -4.83 -9.56
CA PHE A 121 -7.97 -3.79 -10.56
C PHE A 121 -9.37 -3.67 -11.19
N ASP A 122 -9.95 -4.80 -11.60
CA ASP A 122 -11.29 -4.85 -12.20
C ASP A 122 -12.38 -4.43 -11.21
N LEU A 123 -12.27 -4.81 -9.93
CA LEU A 123 -13.19 -4.37 -8.86
C LEU A 123 -13.16 -2.84 -8.73
N ILE A 124 -11.99 -2.23 -8.60
CA ILE A 124 -11.86 -0.78 -8.42
C ILE A 124 -12.34 -0.06 -9.69
N ALA A 125 -11.89 -0.50 -10.87
CA ALA A 125 -12.30 0.08 -12.14
C ALA A 125 -13.84 0.03 -12.33
N SER A 126 -14.46 -1.11 -12.00
CA SER A 126 -15.91 -1.28 -12.09
C SER A 126 -16.66 -0.39 -11.09
N LEU A 127 -16.17 -0.24 -9.86
CA LEU A 127 -16.76 0.65 -8.86
C LEU A 127 -16.67 2.11 -9.28
N VAL A 128 -15.49 2.54 -9.74
CA VAL A 128 -15.28 3.92 -10.20
C VAL A 128 -16.19 4.23 -11.38
N ALA A 129 -16.28 3.32 -12.37
CA ALA A 129 -17.17 3.49 -13.51
C ALA A 129 -18.66 3.51 -13.10
N LYS A 130 -19.08 2.60 -12.23
CA LYS A 130 -20.47 2.46 -11.79
C LYS A 130 -20.98 3.69 -11.02
N TYR A 131 -20.16 4.22 -10.13
CA TYR A 131 -20.56 5.32 -9.24
C TYR A 131 -20.00 6.68 -9.66
N ASN A 132 -19.25 6.74 -10.76
CA ASN A 132 -18.55 7.93 -11.24
C ASN A 132 -17.71 8.59 -10.13
N ILE A 133 -16.88 7.77 -9.47
CA ILE A 133 -16.10 8.19 -8.31
C ILE A 133 -15.03 9.21 -8.75
N PRO A 134 -14.96 10.40 -8.11
CA PRO A 134 -14.03 11.47 -8.48
C PRO A 134 -12.61 11.25 -7.94
N CYS A 135 -12.02 10.09 -8.26
CA CYS A 135 -10.69 9.69 -7.82
C CYS A 135 -9.66 9.65 -8.96
N ASP A 136 -9.92 10.34 -10.07
CA ASP A 136 -8.98 10.47 -11.20
C ASP A 136 -8.48 9.10 -11.70
N TRP A 137 -9.34 8.08 -11.68
CA TRP A 137 -9.02 6.75 -12.18
C TRP A 137 -8.88 6.77 -13.70
N GLN A 138 -7.69 6.47 -14.19
CA GLN A 138 -7.40 6.41 -15.62
C GLN A 138 -6.54 5.20 -15.93
N VAL A 139 -7.03 4.33 -16.81
CA VAL A 139 -6.27 3.20 -17.34
C VAL A 139 -5.32 3.73 -18.40
N ILE A 140 -4.04 3.80 -18.04
CA ILE A 140 -2.99 4.37 -18.88
C ILE A 140 -2.00 3.32 -19.36
N GLY A 141 -1.99 2.12 -18.78
CA GLY A 141 -0.97 1.11 -19.04
C GLY A 141 0.36 1.42 -18.35
N GLY A 142 1.09 0.35 -18.02
CA GLY A 142 2.34 0.39 -17.27
C GLY A 142 3.51 -0.02 -18.14
N VAL A 143 4.63 0.70 -18.02
CA VAL A 143 5.87 0.43 -18.76
C VAL A 143 6.99 0.12 -17.77
N HIS A 144 7.62 -1.03 -18.00
CA HIS A 144 8.77 -1.51 -17.25
C HIS A 144 10.02 -1.51 -18.09
N PRO A 145 10.78 -0.40 -18.17
CA PRO A 145 12.00 -0.39 -18.94
C PRO A 145 13.07 -1.26 -18.27
N ILE A 146 13.81 -1.97 -19.11
CA ILE A 146 14.88 -2.89 -18.72
C ILE A 146 16.18 -2.34 -19.30
N PHE A 147 17.18 -2.18 -18.46
CA PHE A 147 18.47 -1.58 -18.81
C PHE A 147 19.65 -2.56 -18.76
N SER A 148 19.45 -3.80 -18.29
CA SER A 148 20.52 -4.79 -18.18
C SER A 148 20.12 -6.16 -18.73
N GLU A 149 21.09 -6.84 -19.36
CA GLU A 149 20.90 -8.18 -19.92
C GLU A 149 20.56 -9.22 -18.84
N GLU A 150 21.08 -9.05 -17.63
CA GLU A 150 20.75 -9.91 -16.48
C GLU A 150 19.25 -9.86 -16.15
N VAL A 151 18.69 -8.64 -16.08
CA VAL A 151 17.27 -8.45 -15.83
C VAL A 151 16.44 -8.93 -17.01
N LEU A 152 16.88 -8.66 -18.25
CA LEU A 152 16.18 -9.15 -19.44
C LEU A 152 16.11 -10.69 -19.48
N GLY A 153 17.17 -11.37 -19.06
CA GLY A 153 17.18 -12.83 -18.93
C GLY A 153 16.12 -13.33 -17.95
N ALA A 154 16.02 -12.72 -16.77
CA ALA A 154 15.00 -13.06 -15.78
C ALA A 154 13.58 -12.76 -16.28
N VAL A 155 13.37 -11.59 -16.91
CA VAL A 155 12.08 -11.18 -17.48
C VAL A 155 11.63 -12.17 -18.57
N LYS A 156 12.52 -12.62 -19.44
CA LYS A 156 12.17 -13.62 -20.49
C LYS A 156 11.65 -14.92 -19.89
N GLN A 157 12.27 -15.42 -18.82
CA GLN A 157 11.78 -16.62 -18.11
C GLN A 157 10.38 -16.39 -17.53
N GLN A 158 10.14 -15.22 -16.94
CA GLN A 158 8.85 -14.84 -16.41
C GLN A 158 7.77 -14.71 -17.51
N MET A 159 8.13 -14.14 -18.66
CA MET A 159 7.24 -14.06 -19.82
C MET A 159 6.91 -15.44 -20.40
N GLU A 160 7.87 -16.35 -20.48
CA GLU A 160 7.65 -17.75 -20.90
C GLU A 160 6.72 -18.49 -19.94
N ARG A 161 6.88 -18.29 -18.63
CA ARG A 161 5.95 -18.82 -17.62
C ARG A 161 4.53 -18.29 -17.85
N LEU A 162 4.39 -17.00 -18.15
CA LEU A 162 3.09 -16.37 -18.38
C LEU A 162 2.34 -16.99 -19.57
N GLN A 163 3.06 -17.43 -20.62
CA GLN A 163 2.46 -18.11 -21.79
C GLN A 163 1.77 -19.44 -21.44
N LYS A 164 2.07 -20.04 -20.27
CA LYS A 164 1.39 -21.25 -19.80
C LYS A 164 -0.06 -20.98 -19.38
N TYR A 165 -0.46 -19.72 -19.19
CA TYR A 165 -1.76 -19.32 -18.65
C TYR A 165 -2.54 -18.49 -19.68
N PRO A 166 -3.52 -19.09 -20.40
CA PRO A 166 -4.28 -18.40 -21.45
C PRO A 166 -5.02 -17.14 -20.96
N ASP A 167 -5.39 -17.08 -19.68
CA ASP A 167 -6.07 -15.93 -19.09
C ASP A 167 -5.13 -14.75 -18.76
N LEU A 168 -3.80 -15.00 -18.73
CA LEU A 168 -2.78 -14.02 -18.36
C LEU A 168 -1.80 -13.67 -19.49
N GLN A 169 -1.63 -14.54 -20.50
CA GLN A 169 -0.60 -14.40 -21.55
C GLN A 169 -0.61 -13.05 -22.30
N ASP A 170 -1.79 -12.44 -22.50
CA ASP A 170 -1.95 -11.18 -23.24
C ASP A 170 -1.97 -9.95 -22.31
N ARG A 171 -1.75 -10.16 -21.02
CA ARG A 171 -1.78 -9.10 -19.99
C ARG A 171 -0.42 -8.46 -19.76
N ALA A 172 0.63 -8.97 -20.38
CA ALA A 172 1.96 -8.36 -20.43
C ALA A 172 2.60 -8.62 -21.80
N ILE A 173 3.32 -7.64 -22.33
CA ILE A 173 3.93 -7.69 -23.67
C ILE A 173 5.40 -7.31 -23.54
N LEU A 174 6.32 -8.18 -23.96
CA LEU A 174 7.74 -7.88 -24.03
C LEU A 174 8.06 -7.14 -25.33
N ILE A 175 8.56 -5.92 -25.19
CA ILE A 175 8.95 -5.04 -26.28
C ILE A 175 10.47 -5.01 -26.37
N GLN A 176 11.02 -5.32 -27.54
CA GLN A 176 12.43 -5.17 -27.87
C GLN A 176 12.67 -4.34 -29.15
N ASP A 177 11.60 -3.97 -29.85
CA ASP A 177 11.67 -3.11 -31.02
C ASP A 177 12.03 -1.67 -30.61
N LYS A 178 13.06 -1.09 -31.21
CA LYS A 178 13.57 0.23 -30.82
C LYS A 178 12.57 1.35 -31.07
N ASP A 179 11.82 1.27 -32.17
CA ASP A 179 10.82 2.29 -32.50
C ASP A 179 9.65 2.23 -31.50
N GLU A 180 9.26 1.02 -31.07
CA GLU A 180 8.24 0.84 -30.04
C GLU A 180 8.71 1.32 -28.67
N LEU A 181 9.95 1.05 -28.28
CA LEU A 181 10.54 1.58 -27.04
C LEU A 181 10.57 3.11 -27.03
N ALA A 182 10.94 3.74 -28.16
CA ALA A 182 10.87 5.19 -28.31
C ALA A 182 9.44 5.72 -28.19
N ARG A 183 8.44 5.04 -28.79
CA ARG A 183 7.00 5.38 -28.61
C ARG A 183 6.52 5.24 -27.17
N LYS A 184 7.16 4.38 -26.37
CA LYS A 184 6.90 4.24 -24.93
C LYS A 184 7.68 5.25 -24.07
N HIS A 185 8.44 6.18 -24.68
CA HIS A 185 9.32 7.14 -24.00
C HIS A 185 10.46 6.50 -23.22
N VAL A 186 10.97 5.35 -23.67
CA VAL A 186 12.12 4.65 -23.06
C VAL A 186 13.17 4.24 -24.11
N PRO A 187 13.68 5.18 -24.93
CA PRO A 187 14.53 4.85 -26.09
C PRO A 187 15.88 4.21 -25.73
N GLU A 188 16.40 4.44 -24.51
CA GLU A 188 17.67 3.88 -24.04
C GLU A 188 17.52 2.50 -23.36
N ALA A 189 16.28 2.04 -23.16
CA ALA A 189 16.05 0.70 -22.63
C ALA A 189 16.45 -0.36 -23.68
N ILE A 190 16.98 -1.49 -23.24
CA ILE A 190 17.26 -2.63 -24.13
C ILE A 190 16.00 -3.45 -24.43
N ALA A 191 15.01 -3.36 -23.54
CA ALA A 191 13.69 -3.96 -23.64
C ALA A 191 12.72 -3.25 -22.68
N ALA A 192 11.42 -3.50 -22.81
CA ALA A 192 10.44 -3.11 -21.82
C ALA A 192 9.31 -4.12 -21.72
N VAL A 193 8.70 -4.27 -20.54
CA VAL A 193 7.41 -4.96 -20.41
C VAL A 193 6.31 -3.91 -20.39
N PHE A 194 5.38 -3.99 -21.35
CA PHE A 194 4.16 -3.19 -21.35
C PHE A 194 3.00 -4.00 -20.80
N GLN A 195 2.27 -3.42 -19.85
CA GLN A 195 1.09 -4.00 -19.23
C GLN A 195 -0.13 -3.11 -19.50
N PRO A 196 -1.14 -3.58 -20.24
CA PRO A 196 -2.33 -2.79 -20.53
C PRO A 196 -3.15 -2.46 -19.27
N ASN A 197 -3.23 -3.40 -18.32
CA ASN A 197 -3.95 -3.25 -17.06
C ASN A 197 -3.09 -2.51 -16.04
N ALA A 198 -2.92 -1.20 -16.22
CA ALA A 198 -2.38 -0.32 -15.19
C ALA A 198 -3.12 1.01 -15.21
N ALA A 199 -3.39 1.55 -14.03
CA ALA A 199 -4.12 2.79 -13.89
C ALA A 199 -3.39 3.75 -12.95
N LYS A 200 -3.63 5.05 -13.14
CA LYS A 200 -3.38 6.05 -12.11
C LYS A 200 -4.69 6.40 -11.40
N CYS A 201 -4.61 6.81 -10.15
CA CYS A 201 -5.75 7.23 -9.35
C CYS A 201 -5.33 8.21 -8.26
N TRP A 202 -6.29 8.78 -7.56
CA TRP A 202 -6.13 9.53 -6.33
C TRP A 202 -6.66 8.70 -5.17
N PRO A 203 -5.80 8.01 -4.42
CA PRO A 203 -6.27 7.00 -3.46
C PRO A 203 -7.08 7.58 -2.30
N TYR A 204 -6.69 8.75 -1.80
CA TYR A 204 -7.45 9.45 -0.77
C TYR A 204 -8.88 9.75 -1.23
N LYS A 205 -9.08 10.31 -2.43
CA LYS A 205 -10.43 10.60 -2.98
C LYS A 205 -11.25 9.33 -3.18
N LEU A 206 -10.64 8.21 -3.61
CA LEU A 206 -11.32 6.92 -3.71
C LEU A 206 -11.85 6.46 -2.35
N VAL A 207 -10.99 6.47 -1.33
CA VAL A 207 -11.37 6.03 0.03
C VAL A 207 -12.36 7.00 0.67
N ALA A 208 -12.11 8.30 0.58
CA ALA A 208 -12.99 9.34 1.12
C ALA A 208 -14.41 9.21 0.56
N TRP A 209 -14.55 9.05 -0.77
CA TRP A 209 -15.86 8.88 -1.40
C TRP A 209 -16.61 7.64 -0.88
N ILE A 210 -15.93 6.52 -0.67
CA ILE A 210 -16.56 5.30 -0.14
C ILE A 210 -16.99 5.52 1.31
N LEU A 211 -16.14 6.13 2.15
CA LEU A 211 -16.47 6.42 3.55
C LEU A 211 -17.65 7.40 3.66
N GLU A 212 -17.66 8.47 2.87
CA GLU A 212 -18.78 9.41 2.78
C GLU A 212 -20.07 8.71 2.34
N SER A 213 -19.98 7.86 1.31
CA SER A 213 -21.12 7.09 0.82
C SER A 213 -21.70 6.17 1.90
N LEU A 214 -20.85 5.53 2.72
CA LEU A 214 -21.30 4.72 3.85
C LEU A 214 -22.00 5.57 4.91
N LEU A 215 -21.48 6.77 5.22
CA LEU A 215 -22.08 7.70 6.16
C LEU A 215 -23.41 8.30 5.65
N ASP A 216 -23.61 8.39 4.34
CA ASP A 216 -24.86 8.88 3.73
C ASP A 216 -25.95 7.81 3.66
N GLN A 217 -25.55 6.57 3.39
CA GLN A 217 -26.49 5.48 3.16
C GLN A 217 -26.94 4.80 4.45
N HIS A 218 -26.21 5.00 5.55
CA HIS A 218 -26.42 4.28 6.80
C HIS A 218 -26.34 5.21 8.01
N ASP A 219 -27.14 4.91 9.02
CA ASP A 219 -27.06 5.61 10.30
C ASP A 219 -25.89 5.11 11.17
N ALA A 220 -25.69 5.79 12.30
CA ALA A 220 -24.63 5.50 13.25
C ALA A 220 -24.71 4.11 13.91
N SER A 221 -25.86 3.42 13.84
CA SER A 221 -26.02 2.06 14.36
C SER A 221 -25.47 1.01 13.39
N MET A 222 -25.44 1.34 12.09
CA MET A 222 -24.92 0.48 11.04
C MET A 222 -23.46 0.80 10.69
N PHE A 223 -23.11 2.07 10.55
CA PHE A 223 -21.74 2.48 10.28
C PHE A 223 -21.35 3.69 11.13
N ASN A 224 -20.29 3.53 11.92
CA ASN A 224 -19.77 4.57 12.79
C ASN A 224 -18.27 4.75 12.56
N LEU A 225 -17.87 5.88 11.99
CA LEU A 225 -16.47 6.28 11.86
C LEU A 225 -16.08 7.22 13.02
N GLN A 226 -14.97 6.92 13.68
CA GLN A 226 -14.35 7.72 14.74
C GLN A 226 -12.88 8.00 14.38
N THR A 227 -12.60 9.21 13.90
CA THR A 227 -11.21 9.69 13.71
C THR A 227 -10.61 10.17 15.03
N SER A 228 -9.31 10.43 15.03
CA SER A 228 -8.53 10.86 16.20
C SER A 228 -8.74 9.95 17.43
N THR A 229 -8.89 8.65 17.18
CA THR A 229 -9.21 7.62 18.16
C THR A 229 -8.24 6.45 18.01
N LEU A 230 -7.05 6.61 18.60
CA LEU A 230 -6.04 5.56 18.66
C LEU A 230 -6.54 4.42 19.56
N VAL A 231 -6.46 3.19 19.05
CA VAL A 231 -6.54 1.99 19.86
C VAL A 231 -5.16 1.73 20.44
N ASP A 232 -5.03 1.83 21.75
CA ASP A 232 -3.76 1.65 22.47
C ASP A 232 -3.47 0.17 22.73
N ARG A 233 -4.51 -0.64 22.90
CA ARG A 233 -4.40 -2.06 23.27
C ARG A 233 -5.67 -2.83 22.95
N ILE A 234 -5.50 -4.13 22.65
CA ILE A 234 -6.58 -5.10 22.49
C ILE A 234 -6.38 -6.22 23.52
N GLU A 235 -7.45 -6.66 24.15
CA GLU A 235 -7.49 -7.78 25.11
C GLU A 235 -8.70 -8.68 24.84
N GLY A 236 -8.68 -9.94 25.27
CA GLY A 236 -9.84 -10.85 25.20
C GLY A 236 -9.65 -12.01 24.21
N GLY A 237 -10.79 -12.57 23.75
CA GLY A 237 -10.79 -13.64 22.73
C GLY A 237 -11.80 -14.77 22.93
N GLN A 238 -12.34 -15.00 24.14
CA GLN A 238 -13.26 -16.13 24.38
C GLN A 238 -14.73 -15.84 24.04
N LEU A 239 -15.23 -14.64 24.40
CA LEU A 239 -16.63 -14.23 24.18
C LEU A 239 -16.75 -12.84 23.51
N SER A 240 -15.71 -12.01 23.64
CA SER A 240 -15.58 -10.73 22.97
C SER A 240 -14.13 -10.23 23.08
N TRP A 241 -13.81 -9.25 22.25
CA TRP A 241 -12.58 -8.48 22.25
C TRP A 241 -12.82 -7.11 22.84
N SER A 242 -11.83 -6.64 23.60
CA SER A 242 -11.87 -5.36 24.27
C SER A 242 -10.80 -4.43 23.73
N LEU A 243 -11.23 -3.31 23.17
CA LEU A 243 -10.36 -2.29 22.60
C LEU A 243 -10.28 -1.10 23.55
N HIS A 244 -9.06 -0.77 23.96
CA HIS A 244 -8.77 0.33 24.86
C HIS A 244 -8.35 1.56 24.07
N THR A 245 -9.00 2.69 24.34
CA THR A 245 -8.66 4.00 23.78
C THR A 245 -8.65 5.05 24.89
N LYS A 246 -8.03 6.20 24.66
CA LYS A 246 -8.13 7.35 25.58
C LYS A 246 -9.55 7.92 25.73
N ARG A 247 -10.47 7.60 24.81
CA ARG A 247 -11.87 8.04 24.82
C ARG A 247 -12.82 7.02 25.46
N GLY A 248 -12.30 5.91 25.97
CA GLY A 248 -13.09 4.83 26.54
C GLY A 248 -12.79 3.48 25.91
N GLN A 249 -13.59 2.49 26.29
CA GLN A 249 -13.41 1.09 25.92
C GLN A 249 -14.58 0.62 25.05
N VAL A 250 -14.28 -0.21 24.06
CA VAL A 250 -15.29 -0.82 23.19
C VAL A 250 -15.18 -2.34 23.26
N GLN A 251 -16.32 -3.01 23.41
CA GLN A 251 -16.42 -4.47 23.27
C GLN A 251 -16.91 -4.86 21.88
N ALA A 252 -16.27 -5.85 21.27
CA ALA A 252 -16.60 -6.32 19.92
C ALA A 252 -16.58 -7.85 19.80
N ARG A 253 -17.43 -8.42 18.94
CA ARG A 253 -17.35 -9.86 18.62
C ARG A 253 -16.22 -10.13 17.65
N HIS A 254 -16.11 -9.30 16.62
CA HIS A 254 -15.05 -9.38 15.64
C HIS A 254 -14.21 -8.11 15.62
N VAL A 255 -12.90 -8.27 15.46
CA VAL A 255 -11.95 -7.16 15.30
C VAL A 255 -11.10 -7.40 14.07
N LEU A 256 -11.10 -6.46 13.12
CA LEU A 256 -10.25 -6.48 11.94
C LEU A 256 -9.10 -5.47 12.10
N LEU A 257 -7.88 -6.00 12.09
CA LEU A 257 -6.63 -5.24 12.04
C LEU A 257 -6.33 -4.86 10.58
N ALA A 258 -6.72 -3.66 10.19
CA ALA A 258 -6.39 -3.04 8.90
C ALA A 258 -5.30 -1.96 9.07
N THR A 259 -4.38 -2.16 10.00
CA THR A 259 -3.37 -1.16 10.45
C THR A 259 -2.02 -1.29 9.75
N ASN A 260 -1.88 -2.20 8.79
CA ASN A 260 -0.68 -2.42 7.97
C ASN A 260 0.60 -2.51 8.82
N ALA A 261 1.48 -1.51 8.75
CA ALA A 261 2.77 -1.46 9.46
C ALA A 261 2.62 -1.49 10.99
N TYR A 262 1.53 -0.93 11.49
CA TYR A 262 1.31 -0.73 12.92
C TYR A 262 0.71 -1.96 13.61
N THR A 263 0.47 -3.05 12.87
CA THR A 263 -0.18 -4.26 13.39
C THR A 263 0.51 -4.81 14.64
N SER A 264 1.86 -4.85 14.65
CA SER A 264 2.62 -5.38 15.80
C SER A 264 2.51 -4.53 17.07
N HIS A 265 2.06 -3.27 16.95
CA HIS A 265 1.70 -2.46 18.11
C HIS A 265 0.51 -3.07 18.86
N LEU A 266 -0.50 -3.55 18.15
CA LEU A 266 -1.71 -4.14 18.76
C LEU A 266 -1.54 -5.63 19.06
N VAL A 267 -0.82 -6.34 18.19
CA VAL A 267 -0.60 -7.79 18.29
C VAL A 267 0.91 -8.09 18.29
N PRO A 268 1.54 -8.21 19.47
CA PRO A 268 2.99 -8.40 19.58
C PRO A 268 3.54 -9.61 18.83
N GLY A 269 2.73 -10.67 18.63
CA GLY A 269 3.11 -11.88 17.88
C GLY A 269 3.44 -11.61 16.41
N MET A 270 3.00 -10.48 15.85
CA MET A 270 3.34 -10.05 14.49
C MET A 270 4.70 -9.32 14.39
N SER A 271 5.40 -9.10 15.52
CA SER A 271 6.72 -8.45 15.53
C SER A 271 7.75 -9.32 14.82
N GLY A 272 8.47 -8.75 13.85
CA GLY A 272 9.42 -9.48 13.02
C GLY A 272 8.78 -10.29 11.87
N LEU A 273 7.45 -10.39 11.83
CA LEU A 273 6.71 -10.86 10.66
C LEU A 273 6.31 -9.69 9.75
N ILE A 274 5.88 -8.59 10.37
CA ILE A 274 5.62 -7.31 9.69
C ILE A 274 6.54 -6.25 10.27
N THR A 275 7.42 -5.71 9.44
CA THR A 275 8.36 -4.65 9.78
C THR A 275 7.87 -3.31 9.24
N PRO A 276 7.73 -2.27 10.08
CA PRO A 276 7.49 -0.91 9.61
C PRO A 276 8.66 -0.42 8.76
N VAL A 277 8.39 0.11 7.57
CA VAL A 277 9.40 0.68 6.67
C VAL A 277 8.91 2.04 6.21
N ARG A 278 9.69 3.08 6.47
CA ARG A 278 9.37 4.43 5.98
C ARG A 278 9.80 4.54 4.51
N GLY A 279 8.89 5.03 3.68
CA GLY A 279 9.18 5.44 2.32
C GLY A 279 8.98 6.95 2.16
N GLN A 280 9.62 7.52 1.14
CA GLN A 280 9.56 8.94 0.81
C GLN A 280 9.17 9.12 -0.65
N VAL A 281 8.35 10.14 -0.92
CA VAL A 281 7.84 10.47 -2.25
C VAL A 281 7.92 11.98 -2.43
N CYS A 282 8.13 12.39 -3.67
CA CYS A 282 8.08 13.79 -4.09
C CYS A 282 7.05 13.98 -5.20
N ALA A 283 6.44 15.17 -5.23
CA ALA A 283 5.68 15.70 -6.34
C ALA A 283 6.51 16.82 -6.95
N LEU A 284 7.23 16.47 -8.01
CA LEU A 284 8.18 17.34 -8.68
C LEU A 284 7.50 18.19 -9.74
N GLU A 285 7.99 19.40 -9.94
CA GLU A 285 7.56 20.27 -11.01
C GLU A 285 8.30 19.91 -12.30
N PRO A 286 7.60 19.54 -13.39
CA PRO A 286 8.26 19.25 -14.64
C PRO A 286 8.83 20.55 -15.24
N PRO A 287 9.93 20.45 -16.01
CA PRO A 287 10.45 21.57 -16.80
C PRO A 287 9.37 22.20 -17.69
N ALA A 288 9.51 23.50 -17.97
CA ALA A 288 8.63 24.19 -18.91
C ALA A 288 8.67 23.52 -20.30
N GLY A 289 7.51 23.38 -20.94
CA GLY A 289 7.40 22.73 -22.27
C GLY A 289 7.38 21.19 -22.23
N THR A 290 7.50 20.58 -21.05
CA THR A 290 7.39 19.13 -20.90
C THR A 290 6.02 18.61 -21.33
N THR A 291 6.02 17.60 -22.21
CA THR A 291 4.82 16.81 -22.56
C THR A 291 4.50 15.81 -21.46
N GLN A 292 3.22 15.67 -21.12
CA GLN A 292 2.78 14.68 -20.15
C GLN A 292 3.14 13.26 -20.62
N LEU A 293 3.73 12.46 -19.74
CA LEU A 293 4.03 11.07 -20.06
C LEU A 293 2.74 10.24 -20.08
N PRO A 294 2.55 9.37 -21.09
CA PRO A 294 1.27 8.71 -21.33
C PRO A 294 1.02 7.48 -20.45
N HIS A 295 2.05 6.96 -19.78
CA HIS A 295 2.01 5.70 -19.03
C HIS A 295 2.50 5.89 -17.58
N SER A 296 2.27 4.89 -16.74
CA SER A 296 3.01 4.78 -15.47
C SER A 296 4.31 4.01 -15.71
N TYR A 297 5.40 4.44 -15.10
CA TYR A 297 6.72 3.84 -15.28
C TYR A 297 7.19 3.22 -13.97
N VAL A 298 7.77 2.03 -14.04
CA VAL A 298 8.40 1.34 -12.91
C VAL A 298 9.68 0.68 -13.40
N TRP A 299 10.81 0.85 -12.73
CA TRP A 299 12.05 0.20 -13.13
C TRP A 299 12.94 -0.10 -11.95
N MET A 300 13.85 -1.05 -12.14
CA MET A 300 14.79 -1.46 -11.12
C MET A 300 16.07 -0.63 -11.16
N LYS A 301 16.55 -0.25 -9.99
CA LYS A 301 17.87 0.33 -9.76
C LYS A 301 18.51 -0.41 -8.58
N GLY A 302 19.34 -1.41 -8.89
CA GLY A 302 19.83 -2.35 -7.88
C GLY A 302 18.66 -3.16 -7.29
N ALA A 303 18.53 -3.17 -5.96
CA ALA A 303 17.43 -3.85 -5.27
C ALA A 303 16.20 -2.96 -5.02
N ASP A 304 16.24 -1.72 -5.50
CA ASP A 304 15.16 -0.76 -5.32
C ASP A 304 14.35 -0.61 -6.60
N HIS A 305 13.07 -0.30 -6.44
CA HIS A 305 12.17 0.00 -7.55
C HIS A 305 11.84 1.48 -7.53
N GLN A 306 12.20 2.15 -8.62
CA GLN A 306 11.79 3.50 -8.88
C GLN A 306 10.48 3.48 -9.65
N TYR A 307 9.62 4.46 -9.40
CA TYR A 307 8.37 4.59 -10.13
C TYR A 307 8.03 6.05 -10.39
N LEU A 308 7.22 6.26 -11.42
CA LEU A 308 6.83 7.58 -11.86
C LEU A 308 5.42 7.58 -12.46
N ILE A 309 4.59 8.54 -12.02
CA ILE A 309 3.44 9.02 -12.82
C ILE A 309 3.58 10.49 -13.10
N HIS A 310 3.15 10.87 -14.29
CA HIS A 310 3.03 12.26 -14.68
C HIS A 310 1.55 12.66 -14.63
N ARG A 311 1.22 13.54 -13.69
CA ARG A 311 -0.12 14.14 -13.57
C ARG A 311 -0.28 15.23 -14.62
N GLY A 312 -1.47 15.35 -15.18
CA GLY A 312 -1.75 16.44 -16.12
C GLY A 312 -3.19 16.94 -16.09
N PRO A 313 -3.46 18.00 -16.87
CA PRO A 313 -4.77 18.65 -16.96
C PRO A 313 -5.94 17.71 -17.23
N GLU A 314 -5.70 16.67 -18.03
CA GLU A 314 -6.72 15.71 -18.45
C GLU A 314 -7.00 14.65 -17.39
N ASP A 315 -6.16 14.56 -16.36
CA ASP A 315 -6.26 13.56 -15.30
C ASP A 315 -7.34 13.90 -14.28
N THR A 316 -7.59 15.20 -14.09
CA THR A 316 -8.49 15.65 -13.04
C THR A 316 -9.93 15.75 -13.52
N GLN A 317 -10.80 15.03 -12.81
CA GLN A 317 -12.24 15.11 -13.03
C GLN A 317 -12.81 16.48 -12.58
N ASP A 318 -12.10 17.19 -11.68
CA ASP A 318 -12.44 18.54 -11.28
C ASP A 318 -12.06 19.56 -12.37
N ARG A 319 -13.08 20.03 -13.10
CA ARG A 319 -12.93 20.99 -14.20
C ARG A 319 -12.31 22.33 -13.78
N SER A 320 -12.42 22.71 -12.50
CA SER A 320 -11.83 23.94 -11.97
C SER A 320 -10.34 23.79 -11.66
N ALA A 321 -9.89 22.58 -11.33
CA ALA A 321 -8.49 22.23 -11.08
C ALA A 321 -7.70 21.85 -12.35
N ARG A 322 -8.38 21.63 -13.49
CA ARG A 322 -7.79 21.20 -14.78
C ARG A 322 -6.62 22.02 -15.29
N SER A 323 -6.39 23.24 -14.82
CA SER A 323 -5.41 24.14 -15.45
C SER A 323 -4.00 24.14 -14.83
N ALA A 324 -3.76 23.57 -13.64
CA ALA A 324 -2.52 23.86 -12.91
C ALA A 324 -1.65 22.65 -12.52
N ASP A 325 -2.18 21.43 -12.46
CA ASP A 325 -1.43 20.31 -11.93
C ASP A 325 -0.70 19.52 -13.03
N ARG A 326 0.63 19.65 -13.03
CA ARG A 326 1.54 18.93 -13.92
C ARG A 326 2.53 18.08 -13.13
N SER A 327 2.22 17.78 -11.86
CA SER A 327 3.21 17.21 -10.95
C SER A 327 3.67 15.83 -11.42
N ILE A 328 4.98 15.60 -11.35
CA ILE A 328 5.56 14.28 -11.51
C ILE A 328 5.64 13.65 -10.12
N ILE A 329 4.83 12.62 -9.88
CA ILE A 329 4.91 11.88 -8.62
C ILE A 329 5.98 10.82 -8.78
N PHE A 330 7.02 10.94 -7.98
CA PHE A 330 8.17 10.06 -8.03
C PHE A 330 8.56 9.57 -6.64
N GLY A 331 8.94 8.30 -6.57
CA GLY A 331 9.54 7.75 -5.38
C GLY A 331 10.23 6.41 -5.64
N GLY A 332 10.67 5.79 -4.56
CA GLY A 332 11.77 4.83 -4.56
C GLY A 332 12.95 5.44 -3.78
N GLU A 333 14.18 5.09 -4.15
CA GLU A 333 15.42 5.57 -3.52
C GLU A 333 15.53 5.29 -2.01
N ARG A 334 14.79 4.31 -1.52
CA ARG A 334 14.80 3.92 -0.10
C ARG A 334 16.18 3.45 0.33
N LEU A 335 16.92 2.81 -0.58
CA LEU A 335 18.26 2.29 -0.31
C LEU A 335 19.38 3.33 -0.51
N ALA A 336 19.04 4.60 -0.80
CA ALA A 336 20.01 5.64 -1.08
C ALA A 336 20.87 6.05 0.14
N GLU A 337 20.29 6.05 1.35
CA GLU A 337 21.03 6.38 2.58
C GLU A 337 21.89 5.20 3.05
N ARG A 338 21.24 4.07 3.31
CA ARG A 338 21.85 2.81 3.75
C ARG A 338 20.81 1.68 3.61
N LEU A 339 21.26 0.44 3.51
CA LEU A 339 20.40 -0.70 3.23
C LEU A 339 19.25 -0.88 4.22
N ASP A 340 19.46 -0.56 5.50
CA ASP A 340 18.50 -0.71 6.60
C ASP A 340 17.95 0.64 7.13
N GLY A 341 18.16 1.73 6.39
CA GLY A 341 18.04 3.09 6.93
C GLY A 341 16.67 3.44 7.46
N GLU A 342 15.67 2.94 6.76
CA GLU A 342 14.25 3.24 6.99
C GLU A 342 13.47 2.05 7.55
N GLU A 343 14.15 0.94 7.88
CA GLU A 343 13.54 -0.24 8.48
C GLU A 343 13.33 -0.06 10.00
N GLY A 344 12.16 -0.48 10.49
CA GLY A 344 11.71 -0.27 11.87
C GLY A 344 11.26 1.16 12.20
N VAL A 345 11.27 2.07 11.21
CA VAL A 345 10.81 3.46 11.40
C VAL A 345 9.28 3.51 11.34
N CYS A 346 8.66 4.06 12.38
CA CYS A 346 7.20 4.15 12.51
C CYS A 346 6.64 5.58 12.37
N ASN A 347 7.54 6.57 12.29
CA ASN A 347 7.17 7.99 12.27
C ASN A 347 7.26 8.55 10.85
N ASP A 348 6.23 9.26 10.41
CA ASP A 348 6.13 9.90 9.10
C ASP A 348 6.05 11.43 9.19
N ASP A 349 6.57 12.00 10.29
CA ASP A 349 6.60 13.43 10.61
C ASP A 349 7.84 14.16 10.06
N GLU A 350 8.83 13.42 9.57
CA GLU A 350 10.07 13.95 9.01
C GLU A 350 10.38 13.35 7.63
N ILE A 351 11.15 14.09 6.84
CA ILE A 351 11.78 13.63 5.61
C ILE A 351 13.25 13.29 5.88
N ASN A 352 13.81 12.37 5.11
CA ASN A 352 15.23 12.04 5.09
C ASN A 352 15.95 12.89 4.04
N PRO A 353 16.91 13.76 4.42
CA PRO A 353 17.62 14.63 3.46
C PRO A 353 18.46 13.87 2.42
N ILE A 354 18.94 12.66 2.74
CA ILE A 354 19.74 11.86 1.80
C ILE A 354 18.84 11.26 0.73
N ILE A 355 17.68 10.72 1.11
CA ILE A 355 16.68 10.23 0.17
C ILE A 355 16.11 11.39 -0.66
N SER A 356 15.86 12.56 -0.06
CA SER A 356 15.41 13.76 -0.77
C SER A 356 16.35 14.15 -1.91
N GLN A 357 17.66 14.22 -1.63
CA GLN A 357 18.67 14.50 -2.66
C GLN A 357 18.70 13.44 -3.76
N ALA A 358 18.54 12.16 -3.42
CA ALA A 358 18.50 11.07 -4.39
C ALA A 358 17.25 11.15 -5.28
N LEU A 359 16.07 11.36 -4.70
CA LEU A 359 14.80 11.51 -5.43
C LEU A 359 14.88 12.65 -6.44
N HIS A 360 15.44 13.78 -6.05
CA HIS A 360 15.52 14.97 -6.89
C HIS A 360 16.51 14.82 -8.08
N ARG A 361 17.59 14.06 -7.89
CA ARG A 361 18.62 13.83 -8.93
C ARG A 361 18.22 12.72 -9.89
N CYS A 362 17.82 11.56 -9.38
CA CYS A 362 17.57 10.38 -10.20
C CYS A 362 16.42 10.56 -11.19
N VAL A 363 15.47 11.45 -10.86
CA VAL A 363 14.40 11.81 -11.77
C VAL A 363 14.93 12.51 -13.00
N SER A 364 15.96 13.37 -12.87
CA SER A 364 16.62 14.01 -14.02
C SER A 364 17.19 12.97 -14.98
N ASP A 365 17.83 11.92 -14.45
CA ASP A 365 18.44 10.86 -15.26
C ASP A 365 17.39 9.97 -15.95
N ALA A 366 16.24 9.74 -15.30
CA ALA A 366 15.22 8.82 -15.76
C ALA A 366 14.17 9.44 -16.70
N LEU A 367 13.94 10.75 -16.60
CA LEU A 367 12.78 11.39 -17.21
C LEU A 367 12.88 11.61 -18.71
N MET A 368 14.08 11.58 -19.31
CA MET A 368 14.29 11.76 -20.76
C MET A 368 13.49 12.91 -21.36
N LEU A 369 13.19 13.93 -20.56
CA LEU A 369 12.49 15.12 -21.02
C LEU A 369 13.49 15.97 -21.78
N PRO A 370 13.14 16.55 -22.94
CA PRO A 370 14.01 17.52 -23.58
C PRO A 370 14.14 18.73 -22.66
N LEU A 371 15.20 18.76 -21.85
CA LEU A 371 15.60 19.87 -21.01
C LEU A 371 16.23 20.95 -21.90
N GLU A 372 15.53 21.45 -22.91
CA GLU A 372 15.93 22.67 -23.59
C GLU A 372 15.56 23.87 -22.71
N ASN A 373 16.34 24.08 -21.66
CA ASN A 373 16.44 25.40 -21.06
C ASN A 373 17.24 26.25 -22.05
N GLY A 374 16.59 27.22 -22.70
CA GLY A 374 17.18 28.12 -23.70
C GLY A 374 18.41 28.95 -23.27
N ASN A 375 18.99 28.67 -22.09
CA ASN A 375 20.18 29.29 -21.54
C ASN A 375 21.28 28.28 -21.09
N GLY A 376 21.23 27.01 -21.51
CA GLY A 376 22.40 26.11 -21.43
C GLY A 376 22.84 25.66 -20.02
N VAL A 377 21.92 25.63 -19.04
CA VAL A 377 22.15 24.98 -17.74
C VAL A 377 21.12 23.87 -17.59
N GLU A 378 21.59 22.62 -17.65
CA GLU A 378 20.84 21.43 -17.22
C GLU A 378 20.39 21.65 -15.78
N ALA A 379 19.08 21.61 -15.53
CA ALA A 379 18.58 21.51 -14.16
C ALA A 379 18.95 20.11 -13.66
N GLN A 380 20.07 19.97 -12.94
CA GLN A 380 20.50 18.70 -12.34
C GLN A 380 19.56 18.20 -11.23
N VAL A 381 18.56 19.00 -10.85
CA VAL A 381 17.60 18.79 -9.78
C VAL A 381 16.28 19.45 -10.16
N LEU A 382 15.16 18.74 -10.01
CA LEU A 382 13.81 19.32 -10.12
C LEU A 382 13.32 19.81 -8.76
N ASP A 383 12.54 20.90 -8.77
CA ASP A 383 11.90 21.42 -7.57
C ASP A 383 10.73 20.54 -7.13
N ALA A 384 10.64 20.25 -5.83
CA ALA A 384 9.52 19.52 -5.25
C ALA A 384 8.47 20.47 -4.68
N LYS A 385 7.25 20.42 -5.25
CA LYS A 385 6.09 21.14 -4.70
C LYS A 385 5.57 20.48 -3.42
N TYR A 386 5.68 19.15 -3.36
CA TYR A 386 5.40 18.37 -2.16
C TYR A 386 6.50 17.33 -2.00
N GLU A 387 6.89 17.09 -0.76
CA GLU A 387 7.73 15.96 -0.38
C GLU A 387 7.22 15.43 0.96
N TRP A 388 7.03 14.11 1.04
CA TRP A 388 6.43 13.51 2.22
C TRP A 388 6.87 12.07 2.41
N THR A 389 6.67 11.59 3.63
CA THR A 389 6.95 10.22 4.06
C THR A 389 5.68 9.48 4.43
N GLY A 390 5.73 8.16 4.37
CA GLY A 390 4.67 7.28 4.89
C GLY A 390 5.23 5.93 5.28
N ILE A 391 4.51 5.22 6.15
CA ILE A 391 4.97 3.95 6.73
C ILE A 391 4.27 2.76 6.09
N MET A 392 5.05 1.80 5.63
CA MET A 392 4.62 0.55 5.01
C MET A 392 4.87 -0.62 5.95
N GLY A 393 4.01 -1.64 5.91
CA GLY A 393 4.27 -2.90 6.58
C GLY A 393 4.92 -3.87 5.59
N TYR A 394 6.19 -4.16 5.77
CA TYR A 394 6.90 -5.17 4.98
C TYR A 394 6.75 -6.51 5.66
N SER A 395 6.09 -7.45 4.98
CA SER A 395 6.11 -8.84 5.42
C SER A 395 7.46 -9.46 5.14
N SER A 396 7.97 -10.25 6.08
CA SER A 396 9.29 -10.89 5.94
C SER A 396 9.35 -11.93 4.82
N ASP A 397 8.20 -12.47 4.40
CA ASP A 397 8.04 -13.41 3.29
C ASP A 397 7.46 -12.77 2.02
N GLY A 398 7.39 -11.44 1.96
CA GLY A 398 6.91 -10.68 0.81
C GLY A 398 5.39 -10.57 0.67
N GLY A 399 4.62 -11.57 1.11
CA GLY A 399 3.16 -11.61 0.95
C GLY A 399 2.37 -10.97 2.10
N PRO A 400 1.16 -10.42 1.86
CA PRO A 400 0.30 -9.94 2.94
C PRO A 400 -0.16 -11.06 3.88
N TRP A 401 -0.56 -10.68 5.09
CA TRP A 401 -1.20 -11.54 6.07
C TRP A 401 -2.70 -11.29 6.04
N VAL A 402 -3.48 -12.29 5.63
CA VAL A 402 -4.92 -12.16 5.40
C VAL A 402 -5.66 -13.33 6.03
N GLY A 403 -6.55 -13.07 6.98
CA GLY A 403 -7.40 -14.10 7.60
C GLY A 403 -7.56 -13.96 9.10
N ARG A 404 -8.03 -15.03 9.76
CA ARG A 404 -8.21 -15.09 11.22
C ARG A 404 -6.88 -15.34 11.91
N LEU A 405 -6.52 -14.50 12.88
CA LEU A 405 -5.39 -14.76 13.78
C LEU A 405 -5.76 -15.88 14.76
N GLN A 406 -4.79 -16.74 15.09
CA GLN A 406 -4.95 -17.89 15.98
C GLN A 406 -3.64 -18.16 16.73
N GLY A 407 -3.71 -18.95 17.80
CA GLY A 407 -2.55 -19.53 18.46
C GLY A 407 -1.53 -18.51 18.97
N SER A 408 -0.26 -18.78 18.69
CA SER A 408 0.90 -18.01 19.18
C SER A 408 0.92 -16.57 18.66
N LEU A 409 0.23 -16.30 17.54
CA LEU A 409 0.19 -14.97 16.93
C LEU A 409 -0.61 -13.95 17.74
N ILE A 410 -1.63 -14.37 18.49
CA ILE A 410 -2.44 -13.48 19.34
C ILE A 410 -1.67 -13.09 20.63
N GLY A 411 -0.60 -13.82 20.96
CA GLY A 411 0.15 -13.68 22.21
C GLY A 411 -0.50 -14.44 23.37
N ASN A 412 0.05 -14.33 24.59
CA ASN A 412 -0.45 -14.99 25.82
C ASN A 412 -1.84 -14.48 26.29
N SER A 413 -2.74 -14.08 25.40
CA SER A 413 -4.16 -14.18 25.67
C SER A 413 -4.50 -15.67 25.76
N SER A 414 -5.21 -16.06 26.80
CA SER A 414 -5.54 -17.43 27.22
C SER A 414 -6.35 -18.24 26.19
N ASP A 415 -5.74 -18.53 25.05
CA ASP A 415 -6.28 -19.36 23.97
C ASP A 415 -5.46 -20.67 23.88
N GLU A 416 -5.14 -21.24 25.05
CA GLU A 416 -4.78 -22.66 25.12
C GLU A 416 -6.05 -23.49 24.89
N GLY A 417 -6.27 -23.87 23.63
CA GLY A 417 -7.05 -25.06 23.29
C GLY A 417 -8.58 -24.96 23.38
N GLY A 418 -9.17 -23.77 23.34
CA GLY A 418 -10.61 -23.62 23.16
C GLY A 418 -10.94 -23.56 21.67
N SER A 419 -11.90 -24.36 21.19
CA SER A 419 -12.65 -24.07 19.96
C SER A 419 -13.34 -22.71 20.16
N GLY A 420 -12.62 -21.61 19.89
CA GLY A 420 -13.13 -20.26 20.04
C GLY A 420 -14.47 -20.17 19.34
N ALA A 421 -15.51 -19.74 20.08
CA ALA A 421 -16.89 -19.73 19.59
C ALA A 421 -16.90 -19.21 18.15
N GLU A 422 -17.55 -19.94 17.24
CA GLU A 422 -17.62 -19.62 15.80
C GLU A 422 -18.07 -18.17 15.53
N ASP A 423 -18.67 -17.51 16.54
CA ASP A 423 -19.25 -16.17 16.53
C ASP A 423 -18.31 -15.04 17.03
N THR A 424 -17.00 -15.29 17.25
CA THR A 424 -16.02 -14.24 17.64
C THR A 424 -14.66 -14.41 16.97
N GLY A 425 -13.92 -13.33 16.70
CA GLY A 425 -12.58 -13.50 16.09
C GLY A 425 -11.76 -12.23 15.92
N LEU A 426 -10.43 -12.39 16.00
CA LEU A 426 -9.46 -11.39 15.63
C LEU A 426 -8.93 -11.70 14.22
N TRP A 427 -8.98 -10.70 13.34
CA TRP A 427 -8.69 -10.84 11.92
C TRP A 427 -7.62 -9.85 11.51
N ILE A 428 -6.86 -10.19 10.48
CA ILE A 428 -5.77 -9.37 9.96
C ILE A 428 -5.90 -9.23 8.44
N SER A 429 -5.58 -8.03 7.95
CA SER A 429 -5.28 -7.76 6.55
C SER A 429 -4.23 -6.65 6.51
N ALA A 430 -2.97 -7.05 6.44
CA ALA A 430 -1.82 -6.16 6.65
C ALA A 430 -0.53 -6.72 6.03
N GLY A 431 0.54 -5.92 5.99
CA GLY A 431 1.86 -6.40 5.54
C GLY A 431 1.97 -6.47 4.03
N TYR A 432 1.47 -5.47 3.30
CA TYR A 432 1.42 -5.52 1.84
C TYR A 432 2.78 -5.36 1.16
N THR A 433 3.88 -5.22 1.92
CA THR A 433 5.24 -5.04 1.41
C THR A 433 5.30 -3.94 0.36
N GLY A 434 4.50 -2.90 0.59
CA GLY A 434 4.47 -1.74 -0.27
C GLY A 434 3.76 -1.91 -1.63
N HIS A 435 3.09 -3.05 -1.80
CA HIS A 435 2.31 -3.43 -2.96
C HIS A 435 0.80 -3.48 -2.64
N GLY A 436 0.26 -2.40 -2.07
CA GLY A 436 -1.08 -2.41 -1.49
C GLY A 436 -2.22 -2.13 -2.47
N MET A 437 -2.07 -1.23 -3.45
CA MET A 437 -3.17 -0.84 -4.34
C MET A 437 -3.79 -2.00 -5.13
N PRO A 438 -3.01 -2.94 -5.68
CA PRO A 438 -3.59 -4.06 -6.44
C PRO A 438 -4.08 -5.21 -5.55
N VAL A 439 -3.94 -5.17 -4.23
CA VAL A 439 -4.38 -6.29 -3.35
C VAL A 439 -5.31 -5.86 -2.22
N ALA A 440 -5.05 -4.72 -1.58
CA ALA A 440 -5.58 -4.38 -0.26
C ALA A 440 -7.10 -4.23 -0.23
N ALA A 441 -7.71 -3.70 -1.30
CA ALA A 441 -9.16 -3.61 -1.43
C ALA A 441 -9.83 -4.99 -1.39
N ARG A 442 -9.35 -5.94 -2.21
CA ARG A 442 -9.89 -7.32 -2.21
C ARG A 442 -9.47 -8.11 -0.99
N CYS A 443 -8.29 -7.88 -0.41
CA CYS A 443 -7.91 -8.51 0.86
C CYS A 443 -8.83 -8.06 2.01
N GLY A 444 -9.20 -6.77 2.08
CA GLY A 444 -10.17 -6.26 3.05
C GLY A 444 -11.56 -6.86 2.83
N ALA A 445 -12.03 -6.87 1.59
CA ALA A 445 -13.30 -7.51 1.21
C ALA A 445 -13.31 -9.02 1.53
N ALA A 446 -12.24 -9.75 1.25
CA ALA A 446 -12.16 -11.18 1.54
C ALA A 446 -12.31 -11.48 3.03
N VAL A 447 -11.64 -10.71 3.90
CA VAL A 447 -11.79 -10.88 5.35
C VAL A 447 -13.20 -10.52 5.82
N ALA A 448 -13.82 -9.49 5.25
CA ALA A 448 -15.22 -9.19 5.52
C ALA A 448 -16.15 -10.36 5.13
N GLU A 449 -15.93 -11.01 4.00
CA GLU A 449 -16.70 -12.19 3.59
C GLU A 449 -16.47 -13.40 4.50
N MET A 450 -15.26 -13.58 5.02
CA MET A 450 -14.96 -14.60 6.04
C MET A 450 -15.72 -14.32 7.34
N ILE A 451 -15.76 -13.07 7.81
CA ILE A 451 -16.53 -12.66 8.99
C ILE A 451 -18.04 -12.90 8.78
N LEU A 452 -18.54 -12.66 7.56
CA LEU A 452 -19.93 -12.92 7.20
C LEU A 452 -20.26 -14.41 7.01
N GLY A 453 -19.27 -15.30 7.03
CA GLY A 453 -19.46 -16.73 6.79
C GLY A 453 -19.90 -17.07 5.36
N ARG A 454 -19.58 -16.23 4.37
CA ARG A 454 -19.96 -16.46 2.97
C ARG A 454 -19.20 -17.65 2.38
N GLN A 455 -19.93 -18.59 1.79
CA GLN A 455 -19.35 -19.71 1.05
C GLN A 455 -18.99 -19.28 -0.38
N GLY A 456 -17.79 -19.65 -0.85
CA GLY A 456 -17.33 -19.31 -2.21
C GLY A 456 -17.02 -17.83 -2.45
N GLY A 457 -16.69 -17.09 -1.38
CA GLY A 457 -16.26 -15.70 -1.47
C GLY A 457 -14.91 -15.50 -2.17
N ILE A 458 -14.36 -14.29 -2.07
CA ILE A 458 -13.05 -13.92 -2.63
C ILE A 458 -11.98 -14.87 -2.10
N GLN A 459 -11.39 -15.65 -3.02
CA GLN A 459 -10.29 -16.56 -2.71
C GLN A 459 -8.99 -15.77 -2.67
N VAL A 460 -8.35 -15.75 -1.51
CA VAL A 460 -7.03 -15.16 -1.31
C VAL A 460 -5.97 -16.21 -1.68
N PRO A 461 -4.84 -15.84 -2.34
CA PRO A 461 -3.70 -16.73 -2.55
C PRO A 461 -3.34 -17.49 -1.27
N GLY A 462 -3.13 -18.80 -1.39
CA GLY A 462 -2.92 -19.67 -0.22
C GLY A 462 -1.71 -19.27 0.63
N ALA A 463 -0.65 -18.79 -0.03
CA ALA A 463 0.56 -18.27 0.61
C ALA A 463 0.32 -17.04 1.51
N TRP A 464 -0.81 -16.34 1.37
CA TRP A 464 -1.14 -15.15 2.16
C TRP A 464 -2.02 -15.45 3.37
N GLY A 465 -2.47 -16.69 3.51
CA GLY A 465 -3.22 -17.15 4.68
C GLY A 465 -2.42 -17.02 5.97
N VAL A 466 -3.13 -16.93 7.09
CA VAL A 466 -2.53 -16.97 8.43
C VAL A 466 -2.39 -18.43 8.87
N SER A 467 -1.17 -18.85 9.21
CA SER A 467 -0.92 -20.13 9.90
C SER A 467 0.33 -20.07 10.78
N GLU A 468 0.43 -21.00 11.74
CA GLU A 468 1.62 -21.15 12.58
C GLU A 468 2.83 -21.59 11.77
N GLU A 469 2.64 -22.46 10.77
CA GLU A 469 3.70 -22.91 9.88
C GLU A 469 4.27 -21.75 9.07
N ARG A 470 3.40 -20.88 8.53
CA ARG A 470 3.83 -19.68 7.81
C ARG A 470 4.58 -18.74 8.76
N ALA A 471 4.05 -18.50 9.95
CA ALA A 471 4.70 -17.67 10.95
C ALA A 471 6.09 -18.20 11.33
N ALA A 472 6.24 -19.51 11.47
CA ALA A 472 7.53 -20.13 11.77
C ALA A 472 8.52 -20.00 10.60
N ALA A 473 8.06 -20.23 9.36
CA ALA A 473 8.88 -20.12 8.16
C ALA A 473 9.31 -18.67 7.85
N ALA A 474 8.42 -17.71 8.10
CA ALA A 474 8.66 -16.30 7.83
C ALA A 474 9.56 -15.63 8.88
N ARG A 475 9.67 -16.19 10.10
CA ARG A 475 10.52 -15.65 11.16
C ARG A 475 11.99 -15.77 10.78
N GLY A 476 12.68 -14.63 10.79
CA GLY A 476 14.12 -14.56 10.52
C GLY A 476 14.48 -14.39 9.04
N LEU A 477 13.48 -14.37 8.14
CA LEU A 477 13.70 -13.88 6.78
C LEU A 477 14.03 -12.38 6.82
N ALA A 478 14.95 -11.97 5.96
CA ALA A 478 15.35 -10.58 5.78
C ALA A 478 14.71 -10.02 4.52
N ILE A 479 14.41 -8.72 4.52
CA ILE A 479 13.97 -8.01 3.32
C ILE A 479 15.14 -7.98 2.33
N PRO A 480 14.95 -8.30 1.04
CA PRO A 480 16.01 -8.21 0.04
C PRO A 480 16.64 -6.83 -0.03
N GLN A 481 17.96 -6.83 -0.10
CA GLN A 481 18.80 -5.63 -0.15
C GLN A 481 19.67 -5.57 -1.41
N THR A 482 19.75 -6.68 -2.17
CA THR A 482 20.51 -6.77 -3.43
C THR A 482 19.61 -7.18 -4.61
N LEU A 483 20.00 -6.78 -5.83
CA LEU A 483 19.32 -7.22 -7.05
C LEU A 483 19.30 -8.75 -7.15
N ARG A 484 20.39 -9.41 -6.75
CA ARG A 484 20.48 -10.88 -6.78
C ARG A 484 19.47 -11.55 -5.85
N GLU A 485 19.33 -11.04 -4.62
CA GLU A 485 18.30 -11.54 -3.68
C GLU A 485 16.90 -11.35 -4.26
N LEU A 486 16.64 -10.18 -4.84
CA LEU A 486 15.37 -9.87 -5.48
C LEU A 486 15.05 -10.82 -6.65
N LEU A 487 16.02 -11.08 -7.51
CA LEU A 487 15.85 -12.00 -8.64
C LEU A 487 15.66 -13.46 -8.18
N ASN A 488 16.24 -13.85 -7.04
CA ASN A 488 16.03 -15.17 -6.46
C ASN A 488 14.62 -15.36 -5.85
N GLU A 489 13.90 -14.27 -5.57
CA GLU A 489 12.50 -14.32 -5.12
C GLU A 489 11.50 -14.50 -6.27
N LEU A 490 11.95 -14.33 -7.53
CA LEU A 490 11.07 -14.52 -8.67
C LEU A 490 10.54 -15.96 -8.73
N PRO A 491 9.29 -16.17 -9.14
CA PRO A 491 8.72 -17.51 -9.25
C PRO A 491 9.55 -18.40 -10.17
N ALA A 492 9.92 -19.60 -9.68
CA ALA A 492 10.79 -20.54 -10.38
C ALA A 492 10.05 -21.60 -11.22
N GLU A 493 8.70 -21.57 -11.29
CA GLU A 493 7.85 -22.62 -11.88
C GLU A 493 7.64 -22.57 -13.40
#